data_AF-A0A433PXL2-F1
#
_entry.id   AF-A0A433PXL2-F1
#
_cell.length_a   1.000
_cell.length_b   1.000
_cell.length_c   1.000
_cell.angle_alpha   90.00
_cell.angle_beta   90.00
_cell.angle_gamma   90.00
#
_symmetry.space_group_name_H-M   'P 1'
#
loop_
_entity.id
_entity.type
_entity.pdbx_description
1 polymer ?
#
loop_
_entity_poly.entity_id
_entity_poly.type
_entity_poly.pdbx_seq_one_letter_code
_entity_poly.pdbx_strand_id
1 'polypeptide(L)'
;MPSRALQRHSLHVPLDSRHVLPAIAVILTSSTLIYYYYSSEAKRKAFEAVRRRHISLRDKRPRSEDKYSSLRIQGKFANPFLEWRDVRWWETVLFWLGKLRGNSIPSNEKDLSRVLPIHKPSLDLLFPSPSADRPSSTPSSTPSSIQASASIIHSLTDSWVDAAIATASAPASGFTPASSSSQQDSGAVGPMTFSWLGQSTCFVTMDGINILTDPVFSPRIANSWFGPKRVRPLPCELGDLKHIDFVLVSHNHRDHLDEQVVHQLNNKVTWYIPMGLRDWFVRRGVYNVIELDWWQEIHHKERPDIVIAAVPCMHSSGRAAPYDSNRSLWCGFVVKSQQHSFFHCGTGGYSPDLYKAIGEKYMPITVAALPIGGYEPQWYMRHVHMSPDDALAAHFALGRPRLTVGVHWGTFMLSLERYTDPPRRFTAAAEKLSVRDEVQCVGLGMTIIVPEGRVGREVELELEAGEDEYEAGGASEPFETETIELEMDGEEEGFE
;
A
#
# COMPACT_ATOMS: atom_id res chain seq x y z
N MET A 1 41.47 -71.52 5.06
CA MET A 1 40.86 -70.37 4.34
C MET A 1 41.44 -69.08 4.93
N PRO A 2 42.45 -68.44 4.32
CA PRO A 2 42.96 -67.18 4.84
C PRO A 2 42.05 -66.02 4.41
N SER A 3 41.79 -65.14 5.37
CA SER A 3 41.05 -63.89 5.24
C SER A 3 41.60 -63.02 4.09
N ARG A 4 40.75 -62.68 3.12
CA ARG A 4 41.03 -61.61 2.14
C ARG A 4 41.04 -60.28 2.88
N ALA A 5 42.22 -59.84 3.31
CA ALA A 5 42.42 -58.48 3.77
C ALA A 5 42.13 -57.51 2.61
N LEU A 6 41.14 -56.64 2.80
CA LEU A 6 40.86 -55.52 1.90
C LEU A 6 42.12 -54.64 1.78
N GLN A 7 42.82 -54.71 0.65
CA GLN A 7 43.89 -53.76 0.32
C GLN A 7 43.25 -52.36 0.21
N ARG A 8 43.52 -51.51 1.21
CA ARG A 8 43.20 -50.08 1.13
C ARG A 8 44.14 -49.44 0.12
N HIS A 9 43.69 -49.31 -1.12
CA HIS A 9 44.32 -48.40 -2.07
C HIS A 9 44.12 -46.97 -1.58
N SER A 10 45.17 -46.33 -1.07
CA SER A 10 45.17 -44.91 -0.77
C SER A 10 45.14 -44.14 -2.10
N LEU A 11 43.97 -43.60 -2.46
CA LEU A 11 43.85 -42.64 -3.55
C LEU A 11 44.63 -41.37 -3.16
N HIS A 12 45.84 -41.23 -3.69
CA HIS A 12 46.65 -40.04 -3.51
C HIS A 12 46.07 -38.93 -4.39
N VAL A 13 45.36 -37.95 -3.81
CA VAL A 13 44.89 -36.78 -4.55
C VAL A 13 46.09 -35.86 -4.78
N PRO A 14 46.53 -35.59 -6.02
CA PRO A 14 47.68 -34.74 -6.28
C PRO A 14 47.29 -33.28 -6.13
N LEU A 15 47.36 -32.76 -4.89
CA LEU A 15 47.03 -31.37 -4.57
C LEU A 15 47.93 -30.34 -5.29
N ASP A 16 49.08 -30.78 -5.80
CA ASP A 16 50.05 -29.95 -6.53
C ASP A 16 49.62 -29.59 -7.97
N SER A 17 48.54 -30.19 -8.47
CA SER A 17 48.01 -29.84 -9.79
C SER A 17 47.29 -28.49 -9.75
N ARG A 18 47.66 -27.60 -10.68
CA ARG A 18 47.04 -26.26 -10.86
C ARG A 18 45.51 -26.27 -11.06
N HIS A 19 44.93 -27.43 -11.34
CA HIS A 19 43.50 -27.61 -11.57
C HIS A 19 42.74 -28.22 -10.38
N VAL A 20 43.43 -28.86 -9.42
CA VAL A 20 42.78 -29.59 -8.32
C VAL A 20 42.12 -28.64 -7.33
N LEU A 21 42.80 -27.59 -6.88
CA LEU A 21 42.20 -26.59 -5.99
C LEU A 21 41.02 -25.83 -6.62
N PRO A 22 41.12 -25.33 -7.88
CA PRO A 22 39.94 -24.77 -8.57
C PRO A 22 38.79 -25.76 -8.71
N ALA A 23 39.05 -27.02 -9.07
CA ALA A 23 38.00 -28.02 -9.20
C ALA A 23 37.30 -28.31 -7.86
N ILE A 24 38.06 -28.45 -6.77
CA ILE A 24 37.50 -28.61 -5.42
C ILE A 24 36.65 -27.39 -5.05
N ALA A 25 37.13 -26.17 -5.30
CA ALA A 25 36.38 -24.95 -5.03
C ALA A 25 35.05 -24.90 -5.81
N VAL A 26 35.06 -25.26 -7.10
CA VAL A 26 33.84 -25.33 -7.93
C VAL A 26 32.87 -26.39 -7.41
N ILE A 27 33.35 -27.59 -7.06
CA ILE A 27 32.51 -28.67 -6.53
C ILE A 27 31.89 -28.28 -5.20
N LEU A 28 32.67 -27.76 -4.25
CA LEU A 28 32.17 -27.33 -2.94
C LEU A 28 31.18 -26.17 -3.07
N THR A 29 31.48 -25.19 -3.91
CA THR A 29 30.59 -24.04 -4.14
C THR A 29 29.28 -24.48 -4.78
N SER A 30 29.34 -25.30 -5.83
CA SER A 30 28.15 -25.84 -6.51
C SER A 30 27.31 -26.69 -5.55
N SER A 31 27.94 -27.59 -4.79
CA SER A 31 27.26 -28.44 -3.80
C SER A 31 26.58 -27.61 -2.71
N THR A 32 27.25 -26.55 -2.24
CA THR A 32 26.72 -25.63 -1.23
C THR A 32 25.52 -24.85 -1.78
N LEU A 33 25.61 -24.32 -3.01
CA LEU A 33 24.51 -23.62 -3.66
C LEU A 33 23.30 -24.52 -3.89
N ILE A 34 23.53 -25.77 -4.32
CA ILE A 34 22.48 -26.78 -4.49
C ILE A 34 21.82 -27.10 -3.15
N TYR A 35 22.60 -27.30 -2.09
CA TYR A 35 22.07 -27.54 -0.75
C TYR A 35 21.19 -26.38 -0.27
N TYR A 36 21.68 -25.13 -0.38
CA TYR A 36 20.89 -23.96 0.01
C TYR A 36 19.65 -23.78 -0.85
N TYR A 37 19.73 -24.09 -2.15
CA TYR A 37 18.58 -24.09 -3.05
C TYR A 37 17.49 -25.04 -2.55
N TYR A 38 17.82 -26.32 -2.34
CA TYR A 38 16.85 -27.31 -1.87
C TYR A 38 16.33 -27.01 -0.47
N SER A 39 17.20 -26.56 0.44
CA SER A 39 16.81 -26.15 1.80
C SER A 39 15.83 -24.97 1.78
N SER A 40 16.09 -23.97 0.94
CA SER A 40 15.21 -22.80 0.76
C SER A 40 13.88 -23.20 0.13
N GLU A 41 13.90 -24.02 -0.93
CA GLU A 41 12.68 -24.52 -1.59
C GLU A 41 11.83 -25.39 -0.66
N ALA A 42 12.44 -26.25 0.16
CA ALA A 42 11.72 -27.04 1.15
C ALA A 42 11.00 -26.16 2.19
N LYS A 43 11.68 -25.13 2.71
CA LYS A 43 11.08 -24.16 3.63
C LYS A 43 9.93 -23.39 2.97
N ARG A 44 10.12 -22.95 1.72
CA ARG A 44 9.09 -22.24 0.93
C ARG A 44 7.85 -23.11 0.70
N LYS A 45 8.03 -24.38 0.29
CA LYS A 45 6.94 -25.32 0.09
C LYS A 45 6.18 -25.62 1.39
N ALA A 46 6.89 -25.80 2.50
CA ALA A 46 6.27 -26.00 3.80
C ALA A 46 5.45 -24.78 4.25
N PHE A 47 6.01 -23.57 4.08
CA PHE A 47 5.31 -22.32 4.37
C PHE A 47 4.03 -22.16 3.51
N GLU A 48 4.16 -22.40 2.20
CA GLU A 48 3.05 -22.34 1.25
C GLU A 48 1.95 -23.35 1.57
N ALA A 49 2.31 -24.58 1.97
CA ALA A 49 1.33 -25.61 2.35
C ALA A 49 0.51 -25.18 3.58
N VAL A 50 1.16 -24.60 4.60
CA VAL A 50 0.48 -24.05 5.79
C VAL A 50 -0.43 -22.89 5.37
N ARG A 51 0.07 -21.97 4.55
CA ARG A 51 -0.69 -20.83 4.04
C ARG A 51 -1.95 -21.26 3.29
N ARG A 52 -1.83 -22.19 2.33
CA ARG A 52 -2.97 -22.73 1.57
C ARG A 52 -4.00 -23.43 2.46
N ARG A 53 -3.56 -24.15 3.49
CA ARG A 53 -4.46 -24.74 4.48
C ARG A 53 -5.28 -23.66 5.21
N HIS A 54 -4.63 -22.57 5.64
CA HIS A 54 -5.35 -21.45 6.26
C HIS A 54 -6.35 -20.80 5.30
N ILE A 55 -6.00 -20.60 4.04
CA ILE A 55 -6.90 -20.03 3.02
C ILE A 55 -8.11 -20.94 2.83
N SER A 56 -7.92 -22.25 2.64
CA SER A 56 -9.03 -23.20 2.46
C SER A 56 -9.99 -23.24 3.65
N LEU A 57 -9.47 -23.08 4.88
CA LEU A 57 -10.31 -22.99 6.08
C LEU A 57 -11.08 -21.67 6.17
N ARG A 58 -10.51 -20.58 5.66
CA ARG A 58 -11.09 -19.23 5.70
C ARG A 58 -12.09 -18.97 4.59
N ASP A 59 -11.93 -19.63 3.44
CA ASP A 59 -12.84 -19.49 2.29
C ASP A 59 -14.28 -19.94 2.61
N LYS A 60 -14.42 -20.79 3.63
CA LYS A 60 -15.72 -21.24 4.15
C LYS A 60 -16.40 -20.23 5.09
N ARG A 61 -15.76 -19.10 5.40
CA ARG A 61 -16.29 -18.10 6.34
C ARG A 61 -17.24 -17.14 5.61
N PRO A 62 -18.36 -16.75 6.25
CA PRO A 62 -19.38 -15.95 5.58
C PRO A 62 -18.98 -14.48 5.41
N ARG A 63 -18.17 -13.93 6.33
CA ARG A 63 -17.76 -12.52 6.28
C ARG A 63 -16.42 -12.36 5.58
N SER A 64 -16.35 -11.38 4.69
CA SER A 64 -15.12 -11.02 3.99
C SER A 64 -14.00 -10.62 4.94
N GLU A 65 -14.30 -9.99 6.07
CA GLU A 65 -13.30 -9.61 7.08
C GLU A 65 -12.66 -10.83 7.74
N ASP A 66 -13.43 -11.91 7.92
CA ASP A 66 -12.90 -13.15 8.48
C ASP A 66 -12.07 -13.91 7.44
N LYS A 67 -12.46 -13.84 6.16
CA LYS A 67 -11.75 -14.42 5.02
C LYS A 67 -10.39 -13.74 4.84
N TYR A 68 -10.38 -12.41 4.83
CA TYR A 68 -9.21 -11.54 4.64
C TYR A 68 -8.67 -10.96 5.95
N SER A 69 -8.78 -11.70 7.05
CA SER A 69 -8.13 -11.35 8.32
C SER A 69 -6.60 -11.49 8.20
N SER A 70 -5.85 -10.75 9.01
CA SER A 70 -4.39 -10.90 9.02
C SER A 70 -3.98 -12.34 9.34
N LEU A 71 -2.88 -12.80 8.75
CA LEU A 71 -2.37 -14.16 8.92
C LEU A 71 -0.93 -14.08 9.38
N ARG A 72 -0.58 -14.88 10.41
CA ARG A 72 0.80 -15.07 10.84
C ARG A 72 1.20 -16.53 10.74
N ILE A 73 2.38 -16.78 10.17
CA ILE A 73 3.00 -18.09 10.08
C ILE A 73 4.41 -17.95 10.62
N GLN A 74 4.77 -18.76 11.64
CA GLN A 74 6.10 -18.73 12.26
C GLN A 74 6.53 -17.32 12.74
N GLY A 75 5.61 -16.56 13.33
CA GLY A 75 5.89 -15.22 13.86
C GLY A 75 6.02 -14.11 12.82
N LYS A 76 5.79 -14.40 11.53
CA LYS A 76 5.78 -13.41 10.45
C LYS A 76 4.39 -13.28 9.85
N PHE A 77 4.04 -12.08 9.38
CA PHE A 77 2.83 -11.88 8.60
C PHE A 77 2.92 -12.57 7.24
N ALA A 78 1.78 -13.05 6.75
CA ALA A 78 1.66 -13.80 5.51
C ALA A 78 0.42 -13.34 4.73
N ASN A 79 0.47 -13.42 3.40
CA ASN A 79 -0.65 -13.06 2.55
C ASN A 79 -1.73 -14.15 2.53
N PRO A 80 -2.99 -13.84 2.91
CA PRO A 80 -4.10 -14.78 2.82
C PRO A 80 -4.75 -14.84 1.42
N PHE A 81 -4.10 -14.29 0.39
CA PHE A 81 -4.66 -14.18 -0.97
C PHE A 81 -4.22 -15.36 -1.84
N LEU A 82 -5.14 -15.89 -2.66
CA LEU A 82 -4.84 -17.02 -3.54
C LEU A 82 -3.85 -16.63 -4.64
N GLU A 83 -3.93 -15.39 -5.08
CA GLU A 83 -3.13 -14.74 -6.12
C GLU A 83 -1.70 -14.46 -5.67
N TRP A 84 -1.43 -14.51 -4.35
CA TRP A 84 -0.08 -14.35 -3.81
C TRP A 84 0.81 -15.53 -4.18
N ARG A 85 2.04 -15.19 -4.60
CA ARG A 85 3.11 -16.14 -4.87
C ARG A 85 4.42 -15.61 -4.32
N ASP A 86 5.11 -16.45 -3.55
CA ASP A 86 6.50 -16.16 -3.19
C ASP A 86 7.40 -16.30 -4.42
N VAL A 87 8.16 -15.23 -4.65
CA VAL A 87 9.14 -15.14 -5.73
C VAL A 87 10.41 -15.90 -5.34
N ARG A 88 10.97 -16.64 -6.30
CA ARG A 88 12.21 -17.41 -6.09
C ARG A 88 13.42 -16.48 -6.15
N TRP A 89 14.50 -16.82 -5.45
CA TRP A 89 15.69 -15.95 -5.42
C TRP A 89 16.30 -15.74 -6.82
N TRP A 90 16.25 -16.73 -7.71
CA TRP A 90 16.76 -16.59 -9.07
C TRP A 90 15.86 -15.70 -9.93
N GLU A 91 14.56 -15.64 -9.64
CA GLU A 91 13.63 -14.69 -10.29
C GLU A 91 14.04 -13.27 -9.95
N THR A 92 14.44 -13.03 -8.69
CA THR A 92 14.99 -11.75 -8.24
C THR A 92 16.28 -11.41 -8.97
N VAL A 93 17.17 -12.38 -9.20
CA VAL A 93 18.38 -12.16 -10.01
C VAL A 93 18.02 -11.76 -11.44
N LEU A 94 17.08 -12.44 -12.09
CA LEU A 94 16.63 -12.10 -13.44
C LEU A 94 15.99 -10.70 -13.51
N PHE A 95 15.20 -10.32 -12.51
CA PHE A 95 14.66 -8.98 -12.38
C PHE A 95 15.76 -7.91 -12.32
N TRP A 96 16.78 -8.12 -11.48
CA TRP A 96 17.93 -7.22 -11.36
C TRP A 96 18.77 -7.15 -12.64
N LEU A 97 18.93 -8.25 -13.36
CA LEU A 97 19.58 -8.23 -14.68
C LEU A 97 18.74 -7.44 -15.69
N GLY A 98 17.42 -7.56 -15.64
CA GLY A 98 16.49 -6.79 -16.47
C GLY A 98 16.64 -5.28 -16.27
N LYS A 99 16.95 -4.83 -15.05
CA LYS A 99 17.17 -3.40 -14.72
C LYS A 99 18.31 -2.77 -15.51
N LEU A 100 19.27 -3.57 -15.99
CA LEU A 100 20.39 -3.08 -16.81
C LEU A 100 19.92 -2.47 -18.14
N ARG A 101 18.72 -2.83 -18.61
CA ARG A 101 18.10 -2.25 -19.82
C ARG A 101 17.65 -0.79 -19.61
N GLY A 102 17.54 -0.35 -18.34
CA GLY A 102 17.04 0.97 -17.98
C GLY A 102 15.54 1.15 -18.23
N ASN A 103 15.03 2.33 -17.92
CA ASN A 103 13.60 2.67 -18.00
C ASN A 103 13.29 3.79 -19.02
N SER A 104 14.24 4.05 -19.92
CA SER A 104 14.16 5.09 -20.97
C SER A 104 13.90 6.52 -20.48
N ILE A 105 14.32 6.85 -19.25
CA ILE A 105 14.21 8.23 -18.71
C ILE A 105 15.09 9.16 -19.56
N PRO A 106 14.59 10.33 -20.00
CA PRO A 106 15.41 11.32 -20.69
C PRO A 106 16.54 11.82 -19.79
N SER A 107 17.76 11.87 -20.33
CA SER A 107 18.92 12.42 -19.62
C SER A 107 18.92 13.96 -19.57
N ASN A 108 18.16 14.62 -20.46
CA ASN A 108 18.10 16.07 -20.57
C ASN A 108 16.95 16.64 -19.72
N GLU A 109 17.26 17.64 -18.88
CA GLU A 109 16.29 18.32 -18.02
C GLU A 109 15.13 18.98 -18.78
N LYS A 110 15.38 19.49 -19.99
CA LYS A 110 14.34 20.10 -20.84
C LYS A 110 13.30 19.07 -21.29
N ASP A 111 13.77 17.90 -21.75
CA ASP A 111 12.89 16.82 -22.16
C ASP A 111 12.16 16.24 -20.96
N LEU A 112 12.85 16.09 -19.83
CA LEU A 112 12.28 15.61 -18.58
C LEU A 112 11.19 16.55 -18.04
N SER A 113 11.40 17.87 -18.12
CA SER A 113 10.41 18.88 -17.73
C SER A 113 9.19 18.89 -18.65
N ARG A 114 9.34 18.50 -19.92
CA ARG A 114 8.23 18.39 -20.88
C ARG A 114 7.35 17.18 -20.60
N VAL A 115 7.94 16.05 -20.22
CA VAL A 115 7.22 14.78 -20.02
C VAL A 115 6.72 14.57 -18.59
N LEU A 116 7.43 15.12 -17.61
CA LEU A 116 7.10 15.06 -16.18
C LEU A 116 7.20 16.49 -15.59
N PRO A 117 6.25 17.38 -15.95
CA PRO A 117 6.21 18.72 -15.40
C PRO A 117 6.00 18.68 -13.88
N ILE A 118 6.56 19.68 -13.21
CA ILE A 118 6.39 19.88 -11.77
C ILE A 118 5.48 21.07 -11.59
N HIS A 119 4.41 20.88 -10.83
CA HIS A 119 3.50 21.91 -10.38
C HIS A 119 3.82 22.24 -8.92
N LYS A 120 3.52 23.46 -8.49
CA LYS A 120 3.50 23.79 -7.07
C LYS A 120 2.10 23.52 -6.53
N PRO A 121 1.95 22.87 -5.36
CA PRO A 121 0.65 22.69 -4.74
C PRO A 121 -0.01 24.05 -4.49
N SER A 122 -1.32 24.13 -4.72
CA SER A 122 -2.06 25.37 -4.56
C SER A 122 -2.36 25.61 -3.07
N LEU A 123 -1.43 26.28 -2.38
CA LEU A 123 -1.55 26.52 -0.94
C LEU A 123 -2.82 27.31 -0.55
N ASP A 124 -3.34 28.14 -1.44
CA ASP A 124 -4.58 28.90 -1.22
C ASP A 124 -5.82 28.00 -1.23
N LEU A 125 -5.82 26.93 -2.04
CA LEU A 125 -6.86 25.92 -2.04
C LEU A 125 -6.74 24.97 -0.83
N LEU A 126 -5.51 24.64 -0.45
CA LEU A 126 -5.25 23.76 0.70
C LEU A 126 -5.54 24.43 2.04
N PHE A 127 -5.27 25.73 2.13
CA PHE A 127 -5.40 26.52 3.36
C PHE A 127 -6.16 27.82 3.05
N PRO A 128 -7.48 27.73 2.79
CA PRO A 128 -8.27 28.91 2.49
C PRO A 128 -8.22 29.88 3.68
N SER A 129 -7.85 31.13 3.41
CA SER A 129 -7.89 32.20 4.41
C SER A 129 -9.33 32.39 4.91
N PRO A 130 -9.55 32.68 6.21
CA PRO A 130 -10.84 33.15 6.68
C PRO A 130 -11.25 34.36 5.84
N SER A 131 -12.32 34.24 5.07
CA SER A 131 -12.73 35.23 4.07
C SER A 131 -12.86 36.63 4.70
N ALA A 132 -12.07 37.60 4.21
CA ALA A 132 -12.17 39.02 4.55
C ALA A 132 -13.32 39.75 3.83
N ASP A 133 -14.09 39.07 2.98
CA ASP A 133 -15.21 39.67 2.24
C ASP A 133 -16.53 38.99 2.61
N ARG A 134 -17.16 39.49 3.67
CA ARG A 134 -18.62 39.56 3.75
C ARG A 134 -18.99 41.04 3.88
N PRO A 135 -19.80 41.61 2.97
CA PRO A 135 -20.33 42.95 3.20
C PRO A 135 -21.20 42.90 4.47
N SER A 136 -20.78 43.66 5.47
CA SER A 136 -21.50 43.84 6.72
C SER A 136 -22.83 44.55 6.44
N SER A 137 -23.93 43.81 6.42
CA SER A 137 -25.25 44.40 6.63
C SER A 137 -25.43 44.66 8.12
N THR A 138 -25.04 45.86 8.55
CA THR A 138 -25.48 46.42 9.83
C THR A 138 -26.99 46.69 9.75
N PRO A 139 -27.72 46.38 10.83
CA PRO A 139 -28.67 47.35 11.33
C PRO A 139 -28.24 47.78 12.73
N SER A 140 -27.89 49.06 12.83
CA SER A 140 -27.75 49.77 14.09
C SER A 140 -29.08 49.76 14.85
N SER A 141 -29.06 49.34 16.11
CA SER A 141 -29.58 50.10 17.27
C SER A 141 -29.90 49.17 18.44
N THR A 142 -29.05 49.21 19.46
CA THR A 142 -29.46 49.03 20.87
C THR A 142 -30.14 50.32 21.36
N PRO A 143 -31.08 50.25 22.31
CA PRO A 143 -30.74 50.23 23.75
C PRO A 143 -31.70 49.28 24.53
N SER A 144 -31.52 48.82 25.76
CA SER A 144 -30.54 48.96 26.84
C SER A 144 -31.01 48.03 27.98
N SER A 145 -30.07 47.52 28.79
CA SER A 145 -30.18 47.19 30.22
C SER A 145 -31.37 46.36 30.75
N ILE A 146 -31.09 45.14 31.26
CA ILE A 146 -31.53 44.69 32.60
C ILE A 146 -30.42 43.80 33.21
N GLN A 147 -29.95 44.15 34.40
CA GLN A 147 -29.15 43.33 35.31
C GLN A 147 -30.08 42.43 36.16
N ALA A 148 -29.67 41.18 36.41
CA ALA A 148 -30.02 40.38 37.59
C ALA A 148 -29.11 39.12 37.59
N SER A 149 -28.05 39.04 38.41
CA SER A 149 -27.97 38.51 39.78
C SER A 149 -28.13 36.98 39.93
N ALA A 150 -27.12 36.39 40.57
CA ALA A 150 -26.86 34.98 40.90
C ALA A 150 -28.03 34.24 41.61
N SER A 151 -28.15 32.90 41.65
CA SER A 151 -27.25 31.97 42.38
C SER A 151 -27.92 30.56 42.55
N ILE A 152 -27.12 29.56 43.02
CA ILE A 152 -27.48 28.30 43.77
C ILE A 152 -27.85 27.05 42.91
N ILE A 153 -27.00 26.01 42.73
CA ILE A 153 -26.43 24.91 43.56
C ILE A 153 -27.29 23.59 43.58
N HIS A 154 -26.57 22.44 43.55
CA HIS A 154 -26.93 21.03 43.87
C HIS A 154 -27.67 20.21 42.81
N SER A 155 -27.46 18.90 42.60
CA SER A 155 -26.60 17.86 43.20
C SER A 155 -26.85 16.59 42.37
N LEU A 156 -25.81 15.86 41.98
CA LEU A 156 -25.92 14.48 41.48
C LEU A 156 -25.06 13.60 42.38
N THR A 157 -25.69 12.59 42.98
CA THR A 157 -25.03 11.52 43.71
C THR A 157 -25.37 10.17 43.07
N ASP A 158 -24.31 9.44 42.75
CA ASP A 158 -24.07 8.01 42.93
C ASP A 158 -25.04 6.94 42.41
N SER A 159 -24.50 6.04 41.57
CA SER A 159 -24.30 4.63 41.94
C SER A 159 -23.47 3.87 40.88
N TRP A 160 -22.44 3.17 41.35
CA TRP A 160 -21.47 2.32 40.63
C TRP A 160 -21.82 0.82 40.71
N VAL A 161 -21.01 -0.02 40.01
CA VAL A 161 -20.66 -1.48 40.17
C VAL A 161 -20.85 -2.25 38.85
N ASP A 162 -19.91 -3.01 38.24
CA ASP A 162 -18.47 -3.25 38.47
C ASP A 162 -17.81 -3.97 37.26
N ALA A 163 -16.52 -3.68 37.04
CA ALA A 163 -15.34 -4.55 36.77
C ALA A 163 -15.30 -5.53 35.55
N ALA A 164 -14.17 -5.84 34.87
CA ALA A 164 -12.75 -5.72 35.24
C ALA A 164 -11.81 -5.81 34.00
N ILE A 165 -10.79 -4.93 33.89
CA ILE A 165 -9.45 -5.25 33.34
C ILE A 165 -8.41 -4.49 34.20
N ALA A 166 -7.51 -5.23 34.83
CA ALA A 166 -6.27 -4.78 35.47
C ALA A 166 -5.11 -5.32 34.60
N THR A 167 -3.89 -4.78 34.49
CA THR A 167 -3.11 -3.82 35.30
C THR A 167 -1.85 -3.47 34.50
N ALA A 168 -1.38 -2.22 34.55
CA ALA A 168 0.04 -1.86 34.72
C ALA A 168 0.19 -0.33 34.85
N SER A 169 0.56 0.10 36.06
CA SER A 169 0.68 1.50 36.49
C SER A 169 2.12 2.04 36.34
N ALA A 170 2.27 3.35 36.08
CA ALA A 170 3.40 4.21 36.48
C ALA A 170 2.97 5.70 36.42
N PRO A 171 3.64 6.63 37.14
CA PRO A 171 2.96 7.55 38.06
C PRO A 171 2.62 8.93 37.49
N ALA A 172 1.61 9.55 38.12
CA ALA A 172 1.17 10.91 37.91
C ALA A 172 2.13 11.93 38.56
N SER A 173 2.59 12.89 37.78
CA SER A 173 3.12 14.17 38.27
C SER A 173 2.31 15.29 37.63
N GLY A 174 1.75 16.15 38.47
CA GLY A 174 0.70 17.10 38.13
C GLY A 174 1.06 18.10 37.04
N PHE A 175 0.09 18.33 36.16
CA PHE A 175 -0.01 19.53 35.34
C PHE A 175 -1.42 20.06 35.50
N THR A 176 -1.54 21.21 36.15
CA THR A 176 -2.75 22.04 36.16
C THR A 176 -3.06 22.49 34.72
N PRO A 177 -4.28 22.31 34.20
CA PRO A 177 -4.62 22.82 32.89
C PRO A 177 -4.77 24.35 32.99
N ALA A 178 -3.90 25.07 32.30
CA ALA A 178 -4.16 26.46 31.97
C ALA A 178 -5.40 26.49 31.07
N SER A 179 -6.46 27.16 31.52
CA SER A 179 -7.65 27.45 30.74
C SER A 179 -7.29 28.39 29.60
N SER A 180 -6.84 27.85 28.47
CA SER A 180 -6.92 28.57 27.19
C SER A 180 -8.30 28.32 26.62
N SER A 181 -9.17 29.31 26.71
CA SER A 181 -10.37 29.42 25.90
C SER A 181 -9.98 29.43 24.43
N SER A 182 -9.87 28.26 23.80
CA SER A 182 -9.85 28.17 22.35
C SER A 182 -11.28 28.45 21.90
N GLN A 183 -11.54 29.69 21.51
CA GLN A 183 -12.64 30.00 20.60
C GLN A 183 -12.55 29.00 19.45
N GLN A 184 -13.57 28.16 19.37
CA GLN A 184 -13.77 27.20 18.31
C GLN A 184 -14.10 28.01 17.07
N ASP A 185 -13.07 28.47 16.38
CA ASP A 185 -13.20 29.16 15.10
C ASP A 185 -13.71 28.10 14.12
N SER A 186 -15.01 28.11 13.84
CA SER A 186 -15.61 27.33 12.76
C SER A 186 -15.13 27.93 11.44
N GLY A 187 -13.86 27.71 11.12
CA GLY A 187 -13.27 28.06 9.84
C GLY A 187 -14.12 27.45 8.74
N ALA A 188 -14.37 28.20 7.67
CA ALA A 188 -15.09 27.71 6.52
C ALA A 188 -14.42 26.41 6.02
N VAL A 189 -15.16 25.30 6.05
CA VAL A 189 -14.70 24.03 5.51
C VAL A 189 -14.59 24.21 4.00
N GLY A 190 -13.35 24.33 3.50
CA GLY A 190 -13.06 24.38 2.07
C GLY A 190 -13.44 23.07 1.37
N PRO A 191 -13.50 23.05 0.03
CA PRO A 191 -13.81 21.83 -0.71
C PRO A 191 -12.76 20.74 -0.45
N MET A 192 -13.14 19.48 -0.65
CA MET A 192 -12.17 18.37 -0.62
C MET A 192 -11.14 18.56 -1.74
N THR A 193 -9.85 18.49 -1.42
CA THR A 193 -8.78 18.60 -2.41
C THR A 193 -7.82 17.43 -2.36
N PHE A 194 -7.19 17.13 -3.49
CA PHE A 194 -6.18 16.10 -3.62
C PHE A 194 -4.93 16.69 -4.27
N SER A 195 -3.78 16.57 -3.60
CA SER A 195 -2.48 16.94 -4.13
C SER A 195 -1.56 15.73 -4.18
N TRP A 196 -1.00 15.43 -5.35
CA TRP A 196 -0.03 14.34 -5.49
C TRP A 196 1.40 14.88 -5.39
N LEU A 197 2.16 14.46 -4.39
CA LEU A 197 3.53 14.93 -4.13
C LEU A 197 4.60 13.94 -4.64
N GLY A 198 4.15 12.92 -5.38
CA GLY A 198 4.99 11.88 -5.98
C GLY A 198 4.99 10.59 -5.17
N GLN A 199 5.24 9.48 -5.86
CA GLN A 199 5.12 8.12 -5.35
C GLN A 199 3.73 7.89 -4.76
N SER A 200 3.62 7.35 -3.55
CA SER A 200 2.35 7.25 -2.82
C SER A 200 2.12 8.41 -1.84
N THR A 201 2.92 9.48 -1.93
CA THR A 201 2.76 10.66 -1.10
C THR A 201 1.66 11.56 -1.65
N CYS A 202 0.55 11.64 -0.93
CA CYS A 202 -0.59 12.48 -1.24
C CYS A 202 -0.89 13.40 -0.06
N PHE A 203 -1.29 14.63 -0.34
CA PHE A 203 -1.85 15.54 0.65
C PHE A 203 -3.32 15.79 0.31
N VAL A 204 -4.20 15.41 1.23
CA VAL A 204 -5.66 15.44 1.03
C VAL A 204 -6.29 16.32 2.09
N THR A 205 -7.05 17.34 1.67
CA THR A 205 -7.91 18.10 2.56
C THR A 205 -9.32 17.52 2.46
N MET A 206 -9.93 17.18 3.58
CA MET A 206 -11.25 16.55 3.63
C MET A 206 -11.98 17.01 4.89
N ASP A 207 -13.14 17.65 4.77
CA ASP A 207 -13.99 18.00 5.92
C ASP A 207 -13.26 18.69 7.09
N GLY A 208 -12.34 19.58 6.75
CA GLY A 208 -11.54 20.35 7.71
C GLY A 208 -10.39 19.58 8.36
N ILE A 209 -10.01 18.40 7.84
CA ILE A 209 -8.77 17.71 8.20
C ILE A 209 -7.80 17.62 7.01
N ASN A 210 -6.51 17.58 7.35
CA ASN A 210 -5.38 17.49 6.44
C ASN A 210 -4.63 16.18 6.65
N ILE A 211 -4.64 15.34 5.61
CA ILE A 211 -4.12 13.97 5.64
C ILE A 211 -2.89 13.91 4.76
N LEU A 212 -1.79 13.37 5.30
CA LEU A 212 -0.58 13.05 4.53
C LEU A 212 -0.42 11.53 4.45
N THR A 213 -0.23 10.98 3.25
CA THR A 213 -0.02 9.54 3.06
C THR A 213 1.43 9.23 2.72
N ASP A 214 1.95 8.09 3.19
CA ASP A 214 3.24 7.49 2.81
C ASP A 214 4.34 8.51 2.46
N PRO A 215 4.72 9.40 3.40
CA PRO A 215 5.48 10.57 3.03
C PRO A 215 6.94 10.23 2.74
N VAL A 216 7.38 10.60 1.54
CA VAL A 216 8.78 10.49 1.11
C VAL A 216 9.26 11.81 0.54
N PHE A 217 10.14 12.48 1.28
CA PHE A 217 10.71 13.78 0.88
C PHE A 217 12.21 13.67 0.54
N SER A 218 12.84 12.56 0.91
CA SER A 218 14.23 12.29 0.59
C SER A 218 14.46 12.15 -0.93
N PRO A 219 15.61 12.62 -1.45
CA PRO A 219 15.95 12.49 -2.87
C PRO A 219 16.26 11.05 -3.28
N ARG A 220 16.46 10.14 -2.33
CA ARG A 220 16.78 8.72 -2.53
C ARG A 220 16.07 7.84 -1.51
N ILE A 221 15.75 6.62 -1.93
CA ILE A 221 15.00 5.67 -1.11
C ILE A 221 15.89 4.93 -0.09
N ALA A 222 17.14 4.55 -0.39
CA ALA A 222 17.90 3.70 0.54
C ALA A 222 18.68 4.49 1.61
N ASN A 223 19.47 5.47 1.16
CA ASN A 223 20.12 6.48 2.01
C ASN A 223 20.54 7.67 1.13
N SER A 224 21.27 8.65 1.67
CA SER A 224 21.66 9.87 0.94
C SER A 224 22.57 9.63 -0.28
N TRP A 225 23.27 8.50 -0.36
CA TRP A 225 24.21 8.20 -1.46
C TRP A 225 23.88 6.92 -2.27
N PHE A 226 23.03 6.03 -1.76
CA PHE A 226 22.73 4.72 -2.31
C PHE A 226 21.22 4.53 -2.52
N GLY A 227 20.88 3.68 -3.49
CA GLY A 227 19.50 3.37 -3.86
C GLY A 227 18.90 4.31 -4.93
N PRO A 228 17.68 3.99 -5.39
CA PRO A 228 17.01 4.71 -6.47
C PRO A 228 16.87 6.20 -6.12
N LYS A 229 17.29 7.06 -7.06
CA LYS A 229 17.11 8.51 -6.98
C LYS A 229 15.75 8.88 -7.54
N ARG A 230 15.13 9.91 -6.95
CA ARG A 230 13.92 10.50 -7.49
C ARG A 230 14.18 11.04 -8.91
N VAL A 231 13.20 10.86 -9.80
CA VAL A 231 13.27 11.29 -11.21
C VAL A 231 13.16 12.81 -11.33
N ARG A 232 12.23 13.42 -10.59
CA ARG A 232 12.04 14.88 -10.50
C ARG A 232 12.33 15.36 -9.07
N PRO A 233 12.73 16.60 -8.80
CA PRO A 233 12.72 17.15 -7.44
C PRO A 233 11.31 17.18 -6.84
N LEU A 234 11.23 17.42 -5.53
CA LEU A 234 9.95 17.59 -4.84
C LEU A 234 9.20 18.82 -5.37
N PRO A 235 7.85 18.78 -5.39
CA PRO A 235 7.05 19.93 -5.78
C PRO A 235 6.95 21.01 -4.69
N CYS A 236 7.16 20.64 -3.42
CA CYS A 236 7.19 21.54 -2.27
C CYS A 236 8.04 20.93 -1.14
N GLU A 237 8.41 21.76 -0.16
CA GLU A 237 9.04 21.30 1.07
C GLU A 237 7.99 20.80 2.06
N LEU A 238 8.40 19.99 3.05
CA LEU A 238 7.49 19.50 4.08
C LEU A 238 6.88 20.64 4.91
N GLY A 239 7.65 21.69 5.17
CA GLY A 239 7.20 22.88 5.90
C GLY A 239 6.14 23.71 5.17
N ASP A 240 6.01 23.55 3.85
CA ASP A 240 4.98 24.25 3.06
C ASP A 240 3.57 23.69 3.35
N LEU A 241 3.47 22.47 3.86
CA LEU A 241 2.20 21.78 4.18
C LEU A 241 1.55 22.26 5.50
N LYS A 242 1.93 23.45 6.02
CA LYS A 242 1.41 24.18 7.19
C LYS A 242 0.91 23.32 8.37
N HIS A 243 -0.28 22.74 8.26
CA HIS A 243 -0.93 21.90 9.28
C HIS A 243 -1.28 20.51 8.72
N ILE A 244 -0.84 19.46 9.41
CA ILE A 244 -1.13 18.05 9.11
C ILE A 244 -1.76 17.44 10.36
N ASP A 245 -3.00 16.96 10.30
CA ASP A 245 -3.67 16.36 11.47
C ASP A 245 -3.12 14.96 11.75
N PHE A 246 -2.97 14.16 10.70
CA PHE A 246 -2.40 12.82 10.82
C PHE A 246 -1.75 12.33 9.53
N VAL A 247 -0.89 11.33 9.73
CA VAL A 247 -0.15 10.65 8.67
C VAL A 247 -0.58 9.20 8.59
N LEU A 248 -0.87 8.72 7.38
CA LEU A 248 -1.14 7.32 7.08
C LEU A 248 0.12 6.68 6.49
N VAL A 249 0.61 5.61 7.12
CA VAL A 249 1.77 4.85 6.61
C VAL A 249 1.31 3.43 6.28
N SER A 250 1.20 3.10 5.01
CA SER A 250 0.69 1.80 4.53
C SER A 250 1.59 0.64 4.96
N HIS A 251 2.91 0.81 4.88
CA HIS A 251 3.90 -0.19 5.26
C HIS A 251 5.30 0.44 5.39
N ASN A 252 6.26 -0.37 5.83
CA ASN A 252 7.57 0.12 6.21
C ASN A 252 8.61 0.15 5.07
N HIS A 253 8.24 -0.07 3.80
CA HIS A 253 9.21 0.09 2.71
C HIS A 253 9.71 1.53 2.64
N ARG A 254 10.94 1.68 2.15
CA ARG A 254 11.63 2.97 2.23
C ARG A 254 11.05 4.03 1.28
N ASP A 255 10.33 3.61 0.25
CA ASP A 255 9.60 4.49 -0.67
C ASP A 255 8.17 4.82 -0.20
N HIS A 256 7.81 4.40 1.02
CA HIS A 256 6.55 4.73 1.70
C HIS A 256 6.76 5.32 3.10
N LEU A 257 7.90 5.03 3.73
CA LEU A 257 8.24 5.49 5.08
C LEU A 257 9.65 6.09 5.09
N ASP A 258 9.70 7.41 4.97
CA ASP A 258 10.92 8.20 5.05
C ASP A 258 11.24 8.60 6.49
N GLU A 259 12.41 8.17 6.95
CA GLU A 259 12.88 8.45 8.30
C GLU A 259 13.11 9.95 8.55
N GLN A 260 13.51 10.73 7.53
CA GLN A 260 13.69 12.17 7.71
C GLN A 260 12.37 12.89 7.99
N VAL A 261 11.29 12.46 7.32
CA VAL A 261 9.95 13.01 7.58
C VAL A 261 9.49 12.64 8.99
N VAL A 262 9.73 11.40 9.41
CA VAL A 262 9.41 10.95 10.78
C VAL A 262 10.10 11.82 11.83
N HIS A 263 11.38 12.15 11.64
CA HIS A 263 12.10 13.05 12.55
C HIS A 263 11.58 14.50 12.52
N GLN A 264 11.19 15.03 11.34
CA GLN A 264 10.73 16.41 11.19
C GLN A 264 9.31 16.64 11.76
N LEU A 265 8.37 15.73 11.47
CA LEU A 265 7.01 15.80 12.00
C LEU A 265 6.95 15.33 13.46
N ASN A 266 7.73 14.30 13.80
CA ASN A 266 7.84 13.75 15.15
C ASN A 266 6.44 13.49 15.77
N ASN A 267 6.25 13.85 17.04
CA ASN A 267 4.99 13.69 17.77
C ASN A 267 3.98 14.84 17.51
N LYS A 268 4.23 15.75 16.57
CA LYS A 268 3.30 16.86 16.25
C LYS A 268 2.05 16.40 15.51
N VAL A 269 2.12 15.23 14.89
CA VAL A 269 1.04 14.59 14.12
C VAL A 269 0.73 13.24 14.73
N THR A 270 -0.49 12.75 14.52
CA THR A 270 -0.83 11.36 14.85
C THR A 270 -0.42 10.46 13.69
N TRP A 271 0.31 9.37 13.96
CA TRP A 271 0.70 8.40 12.93
C TRP A 271 -0.19 7.16 13.00
N TYR A 272 -0.93 6.87 11.94
CA TYR A 272 -1.65 5.62 11.78
C TYR A 272 -0.80 4.65 10.96
N ILE A 273 -0.47 3.53 11.58
CA ILE A 273 0.53 2.58 11.07
C ILE A 273 0.02 1.14 11.17
N PRO A 274 0.50 0.22 10.31
CA PRO A 274 0.17 -1.18 10.42
C PRO A 274 0.77 -1.81 11.69
N MET A 275 0.08 -2.81 12.22
CA MET A 275 0.50 -3.60 13.37
C MET A 275 1.95 -4.12 13.25
N GLY A 276 2.72 -4.02 14.33
CA GLY A 276 4.11 -4.46 14.44
C GLY A 276 5.14 -3.41 14.01
N LEU A 277 4.72 -2.18 13.67
CA LEU A 277 5.59 -1.09 13.25
C LEU A 277 5.89 -0.07 14.36
N ARG A 278 5.14 -0.08 15.47
CA ARG A 278 5.32 0.87 16.60
C ARG A 278 6.75 0.90 17.13
N ASP A 279 7.37 -0.26 17.32
CA ASP A 279 8.74 -0.35 17.83
C ASP A 279 9.75 0.40 16.97
N TRP A 280 9.51 0.47 15.65
CA TRP A 280 10.37 1.22 14.74
C TRP A 280 10.28 2.74 14.99
N PHE A 281 9.09 3.26 15.27
CA PHE A 281 8.84 4.66 15.62
C PHE A 281 9.34 5.00 17.02
N VAL A 282 9.07 4.14 18.01
CA VAL A 282 9.47 4.35 19.41
C VAL A 282 10.99 4.43 19.54
N ARG A 283 11.74 3.57 18.82
CA ARG A 283 13.22 3.65 18.76
C ARG A 283 13.75 4.97 18.18
N ARG A 284 12.89 5.78 17.56
CA ARG A 284 13.21 7.10 16.99
C ARG A 284 12.63 8.26 17.79
N GLY A 285 12.08 8.00 18.98
CA GLY A 285 11.48 9.03 19.83
C GLY A 285 10.09 9.48 19.40
N VAL A 286 9.41 8.70 18.54
CA VAL A 286 8.03 8.99 18.12
C VAL A 286 7.08 8.00 18.79
N TYR A 287 6.14 8.53 19.58
CA TYR A 287 5.22 7.79 20.45
C TYR A 287 3.74 8.09 20.16
N ASN A 288 3.42 9.20 19.48
CA ASN A 288 2.07 9.52 19.00
C ASN A 288 1.71 8.67 17.77
N VAL A 289 1.69 7.36 17.98
CA VAL A 289 1.48 6.35 16.94
C VAL A 289 0.35 5.41 17.36
N ILE A 290 -0.51 5.07 16.41
CA ILE A 290 -1.65 4.16 16.57
C ILE A 290 -1.44 3.01 15.59
N GLU A 291 -1.30 1.80 16.14
CA GLU A 291 -1.20 0.58 15.36
C GLU A 291 -2.58 0.00 15.08
N LEU A 292 -2.82 -0.38 13.82
CA LEU A 292 -4.05 -1.02 13.40
C LEU A 292 -3.73 -2.36 12.70
N ASP A 293 -4.51 -3.39 13.03
CA ASP A 293 -4.66 -4.59 12.21
C ASP A 293 -5.66 -4.32 11.08
N TRP A 294 -5.70 -5.22 10.10
CA TRP A 294 -6.72 -5.20 9.07
C TRP A 294 -8.13 -5.28 9.66
N TRP A 295 -9.02 -4.49 9.07
CA TRP A 295 -10.42 -4.31 9.45
C TRP A 295 -10.63 -3.66 10.81
N GLN A 296 -9.57 -3.22 11.50
CA GLN A 296 -9.72 -2.38 12.68
C GLN A 296 -10.03 -0.94 12.27
N GLU A 297 -11.02 -0.37 12.96
CA GLU A 297 -11.50 0.99 12.81
C GLU A 297 -11.26 1.74 14.11
N ILE A 298 -10.92 3.02 14.00
CA ILE A 298 -10.76 3.91 15.14
C ILE A 298 -11.21 5.32 14.78
N HIS A 299 -11.78 6.03 15.74
CA HIS A 299 -12.10 7.44 15.60
C HIS A 299 -10.86 8.30 15.85
N HIS A 300 -10.64 9.34 15.03
CA HIS A 300 -9.55 10.27 15.28
C HIS A 300 -9.78 11.03 16.59
N LYS A 301 -8.75 11.14 17.43
CA LYS A 301 -8.89 11.65 18.81
C LYS A 301 -9.41 13.09 18.86
N GLU A 302 -8.91 13.95 17.97
CA GLU A 302 -9.26 15.38 17.93
C GLU A 302 -10.49 15.66 17.05
N ARG A 303 -10.86 14.71 16.19
CA ARG A 303 -12.02 14.75 15.30
C ARG A 303 -12.78 13.42 15.35
N PRO A 304 -13.59 13.16 16.39
CA PRO A 304 -14.27 11.88 16.55
C PRO A 304 -15.28 11.56 15.44
N ASP A 305 -15.67 12.54 14.64
CA ASP A 305 -16.49 12.36 13.43
C ASP A 305 -15.72 11.69 12.27
N ILE A 306 -14.39 11.60 12.36
CA ILE A 306 -13.52 10.96 11.38
C ILE A 306 -13.18 9.55 11.83
N VAL A 307 -13.59 8.57 11.03
CA VAL A 307 -13.22 7.16 11.18
C VAL A 307 -12.01 6.86 10.30
N ILE A 308 -11.04 6.14 10.86
CA ILE A 308 -9.84 5.67 10.16
C ILE A 308 -9.80 4.16 10.29
N ALA A 309 -9.72 3.47 9.16
CA ALA A 309 -9.71 2.02 9.08
C ALA A 309 -8.46 1.54 8.34
N ALA A 310 -7.77 0.55 8.89
CA ALA A 310 -6.76 -0.18 8.14
C ALA A 310 -7.44 -1.33 7.38
N VAL A 311 -7.18 -1.44 6.07
CA VAL A 311 -7.78 -2.49 5.22
C VAL A 311 -6.70 -3.39 4.62
N PRO A 312 -7.01 -4.66 4.30
CA PRO A 312 -6.03 -5.55 3.74
C PRO A 312 -5.50 -5.09 2.39
N CYS A 313 -4.29 -5.51 2.09
CA CYS A 313 -3.63 -5.27 0.83
C CYS A 313 -2.72 -6.46 0.51
N MET A 314 -2.54 -6.81 -0.77
CA MET A 314 -1.66 -7.90 -1.18
C MET A 314 -0.23 -7.37 -1.40
N HIS A 315 0.58 -7.33 -0.35
CA HIS A 315 1.95 -6.80 -0.40
C HIS A 315 2.86 -7.48 0.64
N SER A 316 3.97 -6.84 1.00
CA SER A 316 4.91 -7.32 2.03
C SER A 316 5.51 -6.15 2.80
N SER A 317 6.30 -6.44 3.82
CA SER A 317 7.05 -5.44 4.58
C SER A 317 8.50 -5.86 4.81
N GLY A 318 9.39 -4.90 5.02
CA GLY A 318 10.78 -5.09 5.38
C GLY A 318 11.70 -4.01 4.80
N ARG A 319 12.67 -3.55 5.59
CA ARG A 319 13.68 -2.56 5.16
C ARG A 319 15.04 -3.21 4.96
N ALA A 320 15.35 -4.24 5.72
CA ALA A 320 16.64 -4.93 5.70
C ALA A 320 16.41 -6.42 5.39
N ALA A 321 15.88 -6.71 4.20
CA ALA A 321 15.70 -8.07 3.75
C ALA A 321 17.04 -8.85 3.81
N PRO A 322 17.06 -10.09 4.36
CA PRO A 322 15.91 -10.88 4.83
C PRO A 322 15.58 -10.76 6.35
N TYR A 323 16.26 -9.89 7.09
CA TYR A 323 16.25 -9.87 8.57
C TYR A 323 14.91 -9.46 9.17
N ASP A 324 14.24 -8.46 8.58
CA ASP A 324 12.99 -7.88 9.08
C ASP A 324 11.78 -8.14 8.16
N SER A 325 11.92 -9.02 7.18
CA SER A 325 10.85 -9.36 6.23
C SER A 325 9.60 -9.85 6.95
N ASN A 326 8.48 -9.16 6.69
CA ASN A 326 7.14 -9.42 7.20
C ASN A 326 7.03 -9.46 8.74
N ARG A 327 7.87 -8.70 9.46
CA ARG A 327 7.77 -8.55 10.93
C ARG A 327 6.70 -7.54 11.35
N SER A 328 6.41 -6.55 10.51
CA SER A 328 5.23 -5.68 10.62
C SER A 328 4.23 -6.02 9.52
N LEU A 329 2.97 -5.63 9.71
CA LEU A 329 1.93 -5.74 8.70
C LEU A 329 2.13 -4.65 7.62
N TRP A 330 1.32 -4.72 6.57
CA TRP A 330 1.15 -3.74 5.50
C TRP A 330 -0.36 -3.57 5.27
N CYS A 331 -0.87 -2.39 4.91
CA CYS A 331 -2.30 -2.16 4.74
C CYS A 331 -2.59 -1.04 3.74
N GLY A 332 -3.83 -0.98 3.25
CA GLY A 332 -4.43 0.28 2.79
C GLY A 332 -5.11 0.99 3.96
N PHE A 333 -5.59 2.21 3.73
CA PHE A 333 -6.41 2.94 4.69
C PHE A 333 -7.67 3.48 4.06
N VAL A 334 -8.78 3.42 4.79
CA VAL A 334 -9.98 4.21 4.51
C VAL A 334 -10.11 5.27 5.60
N VAL A 335 -10.28 6.52 5.20
CA VAL A 335 -10.67 7.62 6.08
C VAL A 335 -12.08 8.03 5.68
N LYS A 336 -13.00 8.09 6.64
CA LYS A 336 -14.42 8.36 6.38
C LYS A 336 -14.95 9.39 7.37
N SER A 337 -15.63 10.40 6.85
CA SER A 337 -16.43 11.34 7.62
C SER A 337 -17.93 11.10 7.33
N GLN A 338 -18.78 12.02 7.77
CA GLN A 338 -20.19 12.04 7.37
C GLN A 338 -20.40 12.42 5.89
N GLN A 339 -19.47 13.15 5.27
CA GLN A 339 -19.63 13.74 3.93
C GLN A 339 -18.77 13.04 2.88
N HIS A 340 -17.51 12.77 3.20
CA HIS A 340 -16.51 12.28 2.27
C HIS A 340 -15.76 11.06 2.79
N SER A 341 -15.15 10.34 1.87
CA SER A 341 -14.29 9.21 2.16
C SER A 341 -13.09 9.16 1.23
N PHE A 342 -11.95 8.82 1.79
CA PHE A 342 -10.69 8.70 1.08
C PHE A 342 -10.11 7.30 1.30
N PHE A 343 -9.88 6.58 0.21
CA PHE A 343 -9.19 5.30 0.19
C PHE A 343 -7.74 5.49 -0.30
N HIS A 344 -6.78 5.26 0.58
CA HIS A 344 -5.37 5.15 0.27
C HIS A 344 -4.98 3.67 0.13
N CYS A 345 -4.72 3.20 -1.09
CA CYS A 345 -4.37 1.79 -1.29
C CYS A 345 -2.97 1.42 -0.77
N GLY A 346 -2.07 2.41 -0.58
CA GLY A 346 -0.65 2.14 -0.37
C GLY A 346 0.00 1.57 -1.64
N THR A 347 0.52 0.35 -1.55
CA THR A 347 0.92 -0.50 -2.68
C THR A 347 0.45 -1.92 -2.44
N GLY A 348 -0.02 -2.56 -3.50
CA GLY A 348 -0.35 -3.99 -3.48
C GLY A 348 -0.62 -4.53 -4.87
N GLY A 349 -0.60 -5.85 -4.99
CA GLY A 349 -1.14 -6.55 -6.15
C GLY A 349 -2.66 -6.63 -6.11
N TYR A 350 -3.25 -7.07 -7.22
CA TYR A 350 -4.69 -7.14 -7.36
C TYR A 350 -5.27 -8.51 -6.97
N SER A 351 -6.32 -8.47 -6.15
CA SER A 351 -7.22 -9.59 -5.88
C SER A 351 -8.65 -9.06 -6.00
N PRO A 352 -9.44 -9.49 -7.01
CA PRO A 352 -10.78 -8.94 -7.25
C PRO A 352 -11.67 -8.96 -6.02
N ASP A 353 -11.73 -10.10 -5.32
CA ASP A 353 -12.57 -10.27 -4.14
C ASP A 353 -12.16 -9.35 -2.98
N LEU A 354 -10.87 -9.05 -2.83
CA LEU A 354 -10.38 -8.13 -1.80
C LEU A 354 -10.94 -6.73 -2.03
N TYR A 355 -10.79 -6.18 -3.24
CA TYR A 355 -11.25 -4.82 -3.53
C TYR A 355 -12.77 -4.72 -3.54
N LYS A 356 -13.46 -5.80 -3.92
CA LYS A 356 -14.91 -5.92 -3.76
C LYS A 356 -15.32 -5.84 -2.30
N ALA A 357 -14.68 -6.61 -1.42
CA ALA A 357 -14.96 -6.58 0.02
C ALA A 357 -14.71 -5.20 0.65
N ILE A 358 -13.64 -4.50 0.23
CA ILE A 358 -13.38 -3.13 0.67
C ILE A 358 -14.48 -2.18 0.18
N GLY A 359 -14.86 -2.29 -1.10
CA GLY A 359 -15.95 -1.51 -1.69
C GLY A 359 -17.26 -1.71 -0.95
N GLU A 360 -17.72 -2.96 -0.80
CA GLU A 360 -18.96 -3.33 -0.10
C GLU A 360 -19.02 -2.77 1.33
N LYS A 361 -17.89 -2.74 2.06
CA LYS A 361 -17.84 -2.24 3.44
C LYS A 361 -17.83 -0.71 3.53
N TYR A 362 -17.10 -0.03 2.65
CA TYR A 362 -16.81 1.40 2.83
C TYR A 362 -17.50 2.33 1.84
N MET A 363 -18.14 1.80 0.79
CA MET A 363 -18.85 2.61 -0.20
C MET A 363 -19.92 3.54 0.44
N PRO A 364 -20.22 4.68 -0.21
CA PRO A 364 -19.52 5.25 -1.37
C PRO A 364 -18.11 5.75 -1.00
N ILE A 365 -17.15 5.58 -1.92
CA ILE A 365 -15.79 6.13 -1.82
C ILE A 365 -15.71 7.44 -2.61
N THR A 366 -15.34 8.56 -1.99
CA THR A 366 -15.17 9.82 -2.71
C THR A 366 -13.89 9.83 -3.54
N VAL A 367 -12.74 9.56 -2.91
CA VAL A 367 -11.44 9.53 -3.59
C VAL A 367 -10.74 8.21 -3.33
N ALA A 368 -10.22 7.56 -4.36
CA ALA A 368 -9.32 6.43 -4.25
C ALA A 368 -7.95 6.75 -4.86
N ALA A 369 -6.87 6.62 -4.09
CA ALA A 369 -5.50 6.67 -4.59
C ALA A 369 -5.00 5.24 -4.86
N LEU A 370 -4.89 4.87 -6.14
CA LEU A 370 -4.50 3.52 -6.57
C LEU A 370 -3.11 3.53 -7.24
N PRO A 371 -2.19 2.63 -6.87
CA PRO A 371 -0.89 2.55 -7.51
C PRO A 371 -1.02 2.07 -8.96
N ILE A 372 -0.30 2.73 -9.88
CA ILE A 372 -0.27 2.36 -11.31
C ILE A 372 1.15 2.10 -11.84
N GLY A 373 2.18 2.33 -11.03
CA GLY A 373 3.58 2.04 -11.34
C GLY A 373 4.10 0.83 -10.54
N GLY A 374 5.32 0.38 -10.85
CA GLY A 374 5.90 -0.74 -10.11
C GLY A 374 5.58 -2.13 -10.69
N TYR A 375 5.05 -2.26 -11.91
CA TYR A 375 4.37 -3.51 -12.33
C TYR A 375 5.12 -4.38 -13.35
N GLU A 376 6.21 -3.90 -13.97
CA GLU A 376 6.98 -4.74 -14.90
C GLU A 376 8.24 -5.34 -14.25
N PRO A 377 8.57 -6.62 -14.51
CA PRO A 377 7.83 -7.52 -15.38
C PRO A 377 6.67 -8.21 -14.65
N GLN A 378 5.57 -8.44 -15.35
CA GLN A 378 4.33 -8.99 -14.76
C GLN A 378 4.53 -10.33 -14.03
N TRP A 379 5.36 -11.24 -14.56
CA TRP A 379 5.65 -12.53 -13.93
C TRP A 379 6.31 -12.41 -12.54
N TYR A 380 6.94 -11.26 -12.27
CA TYR A 380 7.62 -10.95 -11.01
C TYR A 380 6.78 -10.05 -10.11
N MET A 381 6.25 -8.94 -10.65
CA MET A 381 5.65 -7.87 -9.85
C MET A 381 4.16 -8.06 -9.55
N ARG A 382 3.39 -8.83 -10.34
CA ARG A 382 1.91 -8.91 -10.21
C ARG A 382 1.40 -9.30 -8.81
N HIS A 383 2.22 -10.00 -8.04
CA HIS A 383 1.85 -10.47 -6.70
C HIS A 383 1.99 -9.38 -5.63
N VAL A 384 2.67 -8.28 -5.94
CA VAL A 384 2.99 -7.19 -5.01
C VAL A 384 2.60 -5.81 -5.54
N HIS A 385 2.41 -5.65 -6.85
CA HIS A 385 2.04 -4.38 -7.49
C HIS A 385 0.98 -4.58 -8.57
N MET A 386 -0.01 -3.69 -8.58
CA MET A 386 -0.99 -3.50 -9.65
C MET A 386 -0.36 -2.92 -10.91
N SER A 387 -0.81 -3.40 -12.06
CA SER A 387 -0.71 -2.66 -13.31
C SER A 387 -1.79 -1.56 -13.43
N PRO A 388 -1.67 -0.65 -14.42
CA PRO A 388 -2.75 0.29 -14.74
C PRO A 388 -4.10 -0.40 -15.01
N ASP A 389 -4.09 -1.57 -15.65
CA ASP A 389 -5.30 -2.33 -15.95
C ASP A 389 -5.91 -2.93 -14.65
N ASP A 390 -5.06 -3.43 -13.76
CA ASP A 390 -5.48 -3.92 -12.44
C ASP A 390 -6.04 -2.80 -11.55
N ALA A 391 -5.42 -1.61 -11.59
CA ALA A 391 -5.91 -0.44 -10.86
C ALA A 391 -7.28 0.01 -11.38
N LEU A 392 -7.52 -0.07 -12.69
CA LEU A 392 -8.83 0.22 -13.28
C LEU A 392 -9.86 -0.86 -12.90
N ALA A 393 -9.47 -2.13 -12.85
CA ALA A 393 -10.33 -3.19 -12.34
C ALA A 393 -10.68 -2.98 -10.87
N ALA A 394 -9.71 -2.56 -10.05
CA ALA A 394 -9.92 -2.22 -8.65
C ALA A 394 -10.86 -1.01 -8.47
N HIS A 395 -10.80 0.00 -9.35
CA HIS A 395 -11.77 1.10 -9.35
C HIS A 395 -13.22 0.58 -9.43
N PHE A 396 -13.51 -0.36 -10.34
CA PHE A 396 -14.85 -0.95 -10.43
C PHE A 396 -15.19 -1.80 -9.22
N ALA A 397 -14.26 -2.64 -8.75
CA ALA A 397 -14.47 -3.51 -7.58
C ALA A 397 -14.74 -2.70 -6.29
N LEU A 398 -14.14 -1.51 -6.15
CA LEU A 398 -14.37 -0.59 -5.05
C LEU A 398 -15.75 0.12 -5.09
N GLY A 399 -16.60 -0.20 -6.07
CA GLY A 399 -17.90 0.43 -6.26
C GLY A 399 -17.82 1.77 -6.99
N ARG A 400 -16.84 1.92 -7.90
CA ARG A 400 -16.60 3.13 -8.72
C ARG A 400 -16.47 4.40 -7.88
N PRO A 401 -15.34 4.58 -7.15
CA PRO A 401 -15.05 5.81 -6.44
C PRO A 401 -15.27 7.03 -7.34
N ARG A 402 -15.87 8.09 -6.80
CA ARG A 402 -16.21 9.30 -7.55
C ARG A 402 -15.00 9.89 -8.29
N LEU A 403 -13.84 9.80 -7.67
CA LEU A 403 -12.55 10.07 -8.30
C LEU A 403 -11.53 9.01 -7.91
N THR A 404 -10.86 8.43 -8.89
CA THR A 404 -9.71 7.55 -8.71
C THR A 404 -8.48 8.21 -9.31
N VAL A 405 -7.43 8.36 -8.50
CA VAL A 405 -6.17 8.98 -8.91
C VAL A 405 -5.07 7.93 -8.96
N GLY A 406 -4.39 7.83 -10.10
CA GLY A 406 -3.24 6.97 -10.28
C GLY A 406 -1.98 7.52 -9.60
N VAL A 407 -1.43 6.77 -8.64
CA VAL A 407 -0.23 7.11 -7.85
C VAL A 407 0.90 6.07 -8.01
N HIS A 408 2.00 6.20 -7.26
CA HIS A 408 3.14 5.27 -7.26
C HIS A 408 3.90 5.16 -8.61
N TRP A 409 3.83 6.19 -9.45
CA TRP A 409 4.54 6.23 -10.73
C TRP A 409 5.37 7.51 -10.91
N GLY A 410 6.24 7.53 -11.92
CA GLY A 410 6.96 8.74 -12.36
C GLY A 410 7.93 9.37 -11.35
N THR A 411 8.09 8.77 -10.16
CA THR A 411 8.84 9.35 -9.04
C THR A 411 10.13 8.60 -8.77
N PHE A 412 10.07 7.28 -8.65
CA PHE A 412 11.24 6.41 -8.57
C PHE A 412 11.10 5.25 -9.55
N MET A 413 12.19 4.83 -10.20
CA MET A 413 12.15 3.67 -11.10
C MET A 413 12.37 2.37 -10.32
N LEU A 414 11.29 1.81 -9.81
CA LEU A 414 11.33 0.61 -8.96
C LEU A 414 11.20 -0.70 -9.72
N SER A 415 10.74 -0.66 -10.97
CA SER A 415 10.45 -1.80 -11.85
C SER A 415 10.98 -1.55 -13.28
N LEU A 416 10.61 -2.38 -14.26
CA LEU A 416 11.17 -2.36 -15.63
C LEU A 416 10.34 -1.57 -16.65
N GLU A 417 9.18 -1.04 -16.28
CA GLU A 417 8.34 -0.31 -17.23
C GLU A 417 9.00 1.00 -17.67
N ARG A 418 8.61 1.46 -18.85
CA ARG A 418 8.96 2.80 -19.30
C ARG A 418 8.26 3.82 -18.41
N TYR A 419 8.97 4.87 -18.01
CA TYR A 419 8.45 5.87 -17.07
C TYR A 419 7.14 6.56 -17.50
N THR A 420 6.85 6.66 -18.82
CA THR A 420 5.60 7.23 -19.36
C THR A 420 4.47 6.21 -19.48
N ASP A 421 4.75 4.92 -19.33
CA ASP A 421 3.76 3.88 -19.61
C ASP A 421 2.60 3.85 -18.60
N PRO A 422 2.83 4.00 -17.28
CA PRO A 422 1.76 4.03 -16.29
C PRO A 422 0.62 5.01 -16.61
N PRO A 423 0.86 6.33 -16.75
CA PRO A 423 -0.22 7.29 -16.98
C PRO A 423 -0.87 7.12 -18.35
N ARG A 424 -0.08 6.75 -19.37
CA ARG A 424 -0.56 6.52 -20.73
C ARG A 424 -1.54 5.36 -20.78
N ARG A 425 -1.18 4.22 -20.18
CA ARG A 425 -2.03 3.02 -20.13
C ARG A 425 -3.26 3.26 -19.27
N PHE A 426 -3.10 3.87 -18.10
CA PHE A 426 -4.23 4.14 -17.19
C PHE A 426 -5.27 5.05 -17.85
N THR A 427 -4.81 6.13 -18.49
CA THR A 427 -5.68 7.07 -19.21
C THR A 427 -6.36 6.40 -20.41
N ALA A 428 -5.61 5.69 -21.25
CA ALA A 428 -6.17 5.01 -22.42
C ALA A 428 -7.20 3.94 -22.04
N ALA A 429 -6.96 3.21 -20.94
CA ALA A 429 -7.89 2.21 -20.43
C ALA A 429 -9.18 2.87 -19.89
N ALA A 430 -9.06 3.99 -19.18
CA ALA A 430 -10.21 4.77 -18.70
C ALA A 430 -11.04 5.37 -19.85
N GLU A 431 -10.39 5.86 -20.91
CA GLU A 431 -11.06 6.37 -22.13
C GLU A 431 -11.82 5.25 -22.84
N LYS A 432 -11.20 4.07 -23.00
CA LYS A 432 -11.83 2.91 -23.63
C LYS A 432 -13.11 2.46 -22.91
N LEU A 433 -13.17 2.65 -21.59
CA LEU A 433 -14.32 2.29 -20.76
C LEU A 433 -15.24 3.48 -20.44
N SER A 434 -15.03 4.66 -21.04
CA SER A 434 -15.83 5.86 -20.83
C SER A 434 -15.94 6.31 -19.37
N VAL A 435 -14.87 6.13 -18.58
CA VAL A 435 -14.77 6.52 -17.17
C VAL A 435 -13.65 7.55 -16.92
N ARG A 436 -13.27 8.30 -17.95
CA ARG A 436 -12.15 9.25 -17.90
C ARG A 436 -12.34 10.38 -16.89
N ASP A 437 -13.59 10.76 -16.62
CA ASP A 437 -13.94 11.78 -15.63
C ASP A 437 -13.79 11.27 -14.20
N GLU A 438 -14.04 9.96 -13.99
CA GLU A 438 -13.88 9.26 -12.71
C GLU A 438 -12.42 8.86 -12.45
N VAL A 439 -11.61 8.67 -13.49
CA VAL A 439 -10.25 8.10 -13.38
C VAL A 439 -9.21 9.05 -13.97
N GLN A 440 -8.28 9.53 -13.14
CA GLN A 440 -7.33 10.57 -13.51
C GLN A 440 -5.88 10.23 -13.13
N CYS A 441 -4.93 10.67 -13.96
CA CYS A 441 -3.53 10.84 -13.59
C CYS A 441 -3.26 12.33 -13.38
N VAL A 442 -2.94 12.72 -12.16
CA VAL A 442 -2.57 14.10 -11.83
C VAL A 442 -1.08 14.34 -12.05
N GLY A 443 -0.70 15.57 -12.40
CA GLY A 443 0.71 15.96 -12.51
C GLY A 443 1.41 16.01 -11.15
N LEU A 444 2.72 15.84 -11.13
CA LEU A 444 3.51 15.94 -9.89
C LEU A 444 3.36 17.34 -9.28
N GLY A 445 2.89 17.40 -8.03
CA GLY A 445 2.63 18.63 -7.30
C GLY A 445 1.32 19.33 -7.65
N MET A 446 0.51 18.76 -8.53
CA MET A 446 -0.77 19.35 -8.92
C MET A 446 -1.80 19.13 -7.81
N THR A 447 -2.49 20.21 -7.45
CA THR A 447 -3.68 20.18 -6.57
C THR A 447 -4.93 20.21 -7.44
N ILE A 448 -5.86 19.32 -7.16
CA ILE A 448 -7.20 19.31 -7.78
C ILE A 448 -8.28 19.41 -6.71
N ILE A 449 -9.38 20.07 -7.05
CA ILE A 449 -10.61 20.05 -6.27
C ILE A 449 -11.37 18.79 -6.67
N VAL A 450 -11.81 18.01 -5.69
CA VAL A 450 -12.60 16.81 -5.92
C VAL A 450 -14.01 17.26 -6.36
N PRO A 451 -14.53 16.78 -7.51
CA PRO A 451 -15.84 17.22 -8.02
C PRO A 451 -16.97 16.99 -7.02
N GLU A 452 -17.99 17.86 -7.02
CA GLU A 452 -19.25 17.68 -6.26
C GLU A 452 -20.34 16.95 -7.11
N GLY A 453 -21.08 15.98 -6.54
CA GLY A 453 -22.03 15.04 -7.21
C GLY A 453 -21.39 13.80 -7.89
N ARG A 454 -21.99 12.58 -8.02
CA ARG A 454 -23.25 11.96 -7.55
C ARG A 454 -22.94 10.80 -6.59
N VAL A 455 -23.64 10.78 -5.45
CA VAL A 455 -23.91 9.56 -4.68
C VAL A 455 -25.12 8.90 -5.35
N GLY A 456 -25.00 7.62 -5.71
CA GLY A 456 -26.12 6.77 -6.12
C GLY A 456 -26.68 7.02 -7.52
N ARG A 457 -26.25 6.23 -8.50
CA ARG A 457 -27.19 5.65 -9.46
C ARG A 457 -27.20 4.16 -9.16
N GLU A 458 -28.31 3.64 -8.65
CA GLU A 458 -28.64 2.24 -8.88
C GLU A 458 -28.59 2.05 -10.39
N VAL A 459 -27.53 1.40 -10.87
CA VAL A 459 -27.56 0.78 -12.19
C VAL A 459 -28.19 -0.58 -11.92
N GLU A 460 -29.51 -0.63 -12.04
CA GLU A 460 -30.20 -1.89 -12.29
C GLU A 460 -29.58 -2.43 -13.59
N LEU A 461 -28.73 -3.45 -13.46
CA LEU A 461 -28.23 -4.20 -14.60
C LEU A 461 -29.41 -5.04 -15.11
N GLU A 462 -30.20 -4.46 -16.01
CA GLU A 462 -31.00 -5.28 -16.92
C GLU A 462 -30.01 -6.05 -17.81
N LEU A 463 -29.77 -7.30 -17.42
CA LEU A 463 -29.23 -8.32 -18.32
C LEU A 463 -30.31 -8.59 -19.37
N GLU A 464 -30.33 -7.79 -20.45
CA GLU A 464 -30.99 -8.21 -21.67
C GLU A 464 -30.23 -9.41 -22.24
N ALA A 465 -30.82 -10.59 -22.07
CA ALA A 465 -30.46 -11.78 -22.81
C ALA A 465 -30.85 -11.57 -24.28
N GLY A 466 -29.96 -10.95 -25.05
CA GLY A 466 -30.00 -10.96 -26.50
C GLY A 466 -29.47 -12.29 -27.01
N GLU A 467 -30.38 -13.22 -27.33
CA GLU A 467 -30.11 -14.31 -28.25
C GLU A 467 -29.95 -13.71 -29.65
N ASP A 468 -28.72 -13.50 -30.11
CA ASP A 468 -28.45 -13.25 -31.53
C ASP A 468 -27.52 -14.34 -32.07
N GLU A 469 -28.11 -15.14 -32.97
CA GLU A 469 -27.45 -16.14 -33.82
C GLU A 469 -26.32 -15.48 -34.63
N TYR A 470 -25.09 -15.97 -34.44
CA TYR A 470 -24.00 -15.73 -35.37
C TYR A 470 -23.85 -16.93 -36.30
N GLU A 471 -24.32 -16.78 -37.53
CA GLU A 471 -23.99 -17.67 -38.64
C GLU A 471 -22.48 -17.69 -38.91
N ALA A 472 -22.00 -18.90 -39.16
CA ALA A 472 -20.61 -19.24 -39.39
C ALA A 472 -20.12 -18.79 -40.78
N GLY A 473 -18.91 -18.24 -40.84
CA GLY A 473 -18.18 -18.06 -42.09
C GLY A 473 -16.77 -17.53 -41.87
N GLY A 474 -15.76 -18.40 -41.93
CA GLY A 474 -14.36 -17.97 -42.05
C GLY A 474 -13.37 -18.88 -41.33
N ALA A 475 -12.80 -19.81 -42.07
CA ALA A 475 -11.80 -20.78 -41.64
C ALA A 475 -10.54 -20.16 -41.01
N SER A 476 -10.07 -20.75 -39.91
CA SER A 476 -8.65 -20.79 -39.56
C SER A 476 -8.35 -22.12 -38.85
N GLU A 477 -7.25 -22.74 -39.26
CA GLU A 477 -6.84 -24.11 -38.94
C GLU A 477 -6.54 -24.33 -37.45
N PRO A 478 -6.82 -25.51 -36.88
CA PRO A 478 -6.45 -25.82 -35.51
C PRO A 478 -4.98 -26.23 -35.39
N PHE A 479 -4.32 -25.65 -34.40
CA PHE A 479 -3.04 -26.08 -33.85
C PHE A 479 -3.12 -27.54 -33.39
N GLU A 480 -2.24 -28.39 -33.91
CA GLU A 480 -1.99 -29.75 -33.43
C GLU A 480 -1.44 -29.72 -31.99
N THR A 481 -2.11 -30.41 -31.09
CA THR A 481 -1.59 -30.81 -29.79
C THR A 481 -0.83 -32.14 -29.96
N GLU A 482 0.50 -32.08 -29.97
CA GLU A 482 1.33 -33.28 -29.79
C GLU A 482 1.10 -33.84 -28.38
N THR A 483 0.40 -34.97 -28.34
CA THR A 483 0.26 -35.82 -27.16
C THR A 483 1.39 -36.85 -27.26
N ILE A 484 2.42 -36.73 -26.43
CA ILE A 484 3.48 -37.73 -26.36
C ILE A 484 2.92 -38.92 -25.55
N GLU A 485 2.45 -39.94 -26.25
CA GLU A 485 2.24 -41.27 -25.68
C GLU A 485 3.61 -41.92 -25.43
N LEU A 486 3.89 -42.24 -24.16
CA LEU A 486 5.01 -43.10 -23.80
C LEU A 486 4.58 -44.55 -24.05
N GLU A 487 5.01 -45.11 -25.17
CA GLU A 487 5.04 -46.57 -25.37
C GLU A 487 5.97 -47.19 -24.31
N MET A 488 5.38 -47.95 -23.39
CA MET A 488 6.09 -48.87 -22.54
C MET A 488 6.21 -50.20 -23.28
N ASP A 489 7.33 -50.40 -23.99
CA ASP A 489 7.73 -51.72 -24.46
C ASP A 489 8.08 -52.59 -23.25
N GLY A 490 7.18 -53.53 -22.95
CA GLY A 490 7.44 -54.64 -22.06
C GLY A 490 8.03 -55.81 -22.84
N GLU A 491 9.34 -55.97 -22.78
CA GLU A 491 9.99 -57.26 -23.04
C GLU A 491 9.92 -58.10 -21.75
N GLU A 492 9.00 -59.06 -21.75
CA GLU A 492 9.07 -60.23 -20.88
C GLU A 492 10.20 -61.15 -21.37
N GLU A 493 11.34 -61.15 -20.66
CA GLU A 493 12.20 -62.33 -20.60
C GLU A 493 12.16 -62.88 -19.17
N GLY A 494 11.44 -63.99 -19.00
CA GLY A 494 11.51 -64.80 -17.81
C GLY A 494 12.76 -65.66 -17.80
N PHE A 495 13.40 -65.77 -16.64
CA PHE A 495 14.15 -66.95 -16.23
C PHE A 495 13.97 -67.18 -14.72
N GLU A 496 13.83 -68.46 -14.41
CA GLU A 496 13.48 -69.13 -13.13
C GLU A 496 14.16 -68.64 -11.85
#